data_AF-A0A917XLY0-F1
#
_entry.id   AF-A0A917XLY0-F1
#
_cell.length_a   1.000
_cell.length_b   1.000
_cell.length_c   1.000
_cell.angle_alpha   90.00
_cell.angle_beta   90.00
_cell.angle_gamma   90.00
#
_symmetry.space_group_name_H-M   'P 1'
#
loop_
_entity.id
_entity.type
_entity.pdbx_description
1 polymer ?
#
loop_
_entity_poly.entity_id
_entity_poly.type
_entity_poly.pdbx_seq_one_letter_code
_entity_poly.pdbx_strand_id
1 'polypeptide(L)'
;MGRMTNPYLPDTDRGALIVLDTDQLELVGFPDGGVFRMLHTTANLHGHTLAVPQTVAIEHLTHHRFEARQLTGRSPQDAARRRHEALHAFFTVLPTPEGAAEEALDRVAARRIPARAVSVDGDGGKAEAHGIRDTVVWLTLLAAFEDRNQMLWFLSGNQDFAARSAFHPDLRAEAEQRLGTDRSLFLGLMKDGIPALLKRWGTKVTLSAKDLNLLVRSDSVVQQVRAVITGPVRPLAPDFPVPGTGLLTFDGLLGRLLAYQVDDRLWVPCRIRWRACGEEHTRSGSSFIMTRVLLEVGVEPMLVLGVTVLDVSTAGPPAARGRYET
;
A
#
# COMPACT_ATOMS: atom_id res chain seq x y z
N MET A 1 -4.02 -33.86 -8.29
CA MET A 1 -3.23 -32.66 -7.91
C MET A 1 -4.12 -31.76 -7.09
N GLY A 2 -4.12 -31.93 -5.77
CA GLY A 2 -4.89 -31.09 -4.86
C GLY A 2 -4.16 -29.76 -4.70
N ARG A 3 -4.86 -28.63 -4.93
CA ARG A 3 -4.38 -27.32 -4.49
C ARG A 3 -4.24 -27.40 -2.97
N MET A 4 -3.01 -27.31 -2.46
CA MET A 4 -2.77 -27.10 -1.03
C MET A 4 -3.24 -25.68 -0.71
N THR A 5 -4.54 -25.51 -0.50
CA THR A 5 -5.11 -24.33 0.12
C THR A 5 -4.57 -24.26 1.53
N ASN A 6 -3.96 -23.15 1.91
CA ASN A 6 -3.60 -22.86 3.29
C ASN A 6 -4.83 -23.13 4.20
N PRO A 7 -4.79 -24.13 5.10
CA PRO A 7 -5.94 -24.52 5.91
C PRO A 7 -6.32 -23.48 6.98
N TYR A 8 -5.61 -22.35 7.03
CA TYR A 8 -5.80 -21.28 8.01
C TYR A 8 -6.52 -20.03 7.46
N LEU A 9 -6.86 -19.98 6.17
CA LEU A 9 -7.85 -19.03 5.69
C LEU A 9 -9.21 -19.74 5.70
N PRO A 10 -10.16 -19.35 6.58
CA PRO A 10 -11.48 -19.96 6.53
C PRO A 10 -12.08 -19.68 5.14
N ASP A 11 -12.68 -20.69 4.51
CA ASP A 11 -13.33 -20.57 3.19
C ASP A 11 -14.32 -19.39 3.12
N THR A 12 -14.75 -18.86 4.27
CA THR A 12 -15.59 -17.68 4.45
C THR A 12 -15.00 -16.37 3.93
N ASP A 13 -13.68 -16.26 3.71
CA ASP A 13 -13.08 -15.02 3.21
C ASP A 13 -13.01 -14.94 1.68
N ARG A 14 -13.13 -16.06 0.94
CA ARG A 14 -13.00 -16.04 -0.53
C ARG A 14 -13.99 -15.07 -1.15
N GLY A 15 -13.52 -14.22 -2.05
CA GLY A 15 -14.38 -13.21 -2.67
C GLY A 15 -14.69 -11.98 -1.80
N ALA A 16 -14.08 -11.84 -0.62
CA ALA A 16 -14.34 -10.68 0.24
C ALA A 16 -14.08 -9.32 -0.44
N LEU A 17 -14.86 -8.32 -0.02
CA LEU A 17 -14.64 -6.92 -0.30
C LEU A 17 -13.68 -6.34 0.74
N ILE A 18 -12.56 -5.79 0.30
CA ILE A 18 -11.55 -5.20 1.18
C ILE A 18 -11.59 -3.70 0.95
N VAL A 19 -12.13 -2.98 1.92
CA VAL A 19 -12.36 -1.55 1.83
C VAL A 19 -11.25 -0.81 2.57
N LEU A 20 -10.53 0.05 1.86
CA LEU A 20 -9.44 0.84 2.43
C LEU A 20 -9.93 2.24 2.79
N ASP A 21 -9.54 2.70 3.97
CA ASP A 21 -9.61 4.10 4.40
C ASP A 21 -8.43 4.92 3.82
N THR A 22 -8.49 6.25 3.95
CA THR A 22 -7.50 7.19 3.37
C THR A 22 -6.10 6.94 3.94
N ASP A 23 -5.97 6.72 5.24
CA ASP A 23 -4.69 6.44 5.91
C ASP A 23 -4.04 5.14 5.39
N GLN A 24 -4.85 4.14 5.04
CA GLN A 24 -4.37 2.88 4.50
C GLN A 24 -3.89 3.00 3.05
N LEU A 25 -4.54 3.84 2.22
CA LEU A 25 -4.07 4.14 0.87
C LEU A 25 -2.72 4.85 0.88
N GLU A 26 -2.52 5.76 1.81
CA GLU A 26 -1.23 6.44 2.01
C GLU A 26 -0.17 5.47 2.51
N LEU A 27 -0.50 4.63 3.50
CA LEU A 27 0.41 3.65 4.08
C LEU A 27 0.99 2.67 3.05
N VAL A 28 0.20 2.26 2.05
CA VAL A 28 0.69 1.36 0.99
C VAL A 28 1.54 2.02 -0.06
N GLY A 29 1.62 3.36 -0.05
CA GLY A 29 2.27 4.14 -1.09
C GLY A 29 1.58 4.01 -2.45
N PHE A 30 0.25 3.91 -2.49
CA PHE A 30 -0.52 3.76 -3.72
C PHE A 30 -0.20 4.89 -4.73
N PRO A 31 -0.05 4.63 -6.05
CA PRO A 31 -0.22 3.36 -6.75
C PRO A 31 1.06 2.55 -6.95
N ASP A 32 2.21 3.09 -6.57
CA ASP A 32 3.52 2.54 -6.95
C ASP A 32 4.25 1.84 -5.80
N GLY A 33 3.67 1.85 -4.60
CA GLY A 33 4.25 1.24 -3.42
C GLY A 33 4.23 -0.29 -3.46
N GLY A 34 5.29 -0.91 -2.94
CA GLY A 34 5.44 -2.37 -2.98
C GLY A 34 4.40 -3.10 -2.14
N VAL A 35 3.99 -2.49 -1.02
CA VAL A 35 2.93 -3.06 -0.18
C VAL A 35 1.59 -3.09 -0.95
N PHE A 36 1.28 -2.03 -1.70
CA PHE A 36 0.09 -2.00 -2.55
C PHE A 36 0.11 -3.10 -3.61
N ARG A 37 1.25 -3.29 -4.30
CA ARG A 37 1.38 -4.30 -5.36
C ARG A 37 1.23 -5.71 -4.81
N MET A 38 1.87 -6.01 -3.68
CA MET A 38 1.67 -7.27 -2.97
C MET A 38 0.20 -7.47 -2.59
N LEU A 39 -0.43 -6.45 -2.00
CA LEU A 39 -1.84 -6.47 -1.60
C LEU A 39 -2.76 -6.77 -2.79
N HIS A 40 -2.59 -6.04 -3.89
CA HIS A 40 -3.39 -6.21 -5.10
C HIS A 40 -3.22 -7.59 -5.73
N THR A 41 -1.99 -8.09 -5.88
CA THR A 41 -1.78 -9.44 -6.43
C THR A 41 -2.35 -10.51 -5.51
N THR A 42 -2.16 -10.38 -4.19
CA THR A 42 -2.70 -11.31 -3.20
C THR A 42 -4.23 -11.31 -3.21
N ALA A 43 -4.85 -10.13 -3.26
CA ALA A 43 -6.30 -9.97 -3.38
C ALA A 43 -6.83 -10.71 -4.62
N ASN A 44 -6.21 -10.51 -5.78
CA ASN A 44 -6.59 -11.19 -7.02
C ASN A 44 -6.45 -12.72 -6.94
N LEU A 45 -5.39 -13.23 -6.29
CA LEU A 45 -5.19 -14.68 -6.12
C LEU A 45 -6.31 -15.34 -5.29
N HIS A 46 -6.79 -14.64 -4.27
CA HIS A 46 -7.90 -15.12 -3.43
C HIS A 46 -9.29 -14.70 -3.94
N GLY A 47 -9.35 -14.03 -5.09
CA GLY A 47 -10.59 -13.51 -5.68
C GLY A 47 -11.24 -12.36 -4.90
N HIS A 48 -10.51 -11.72 -3.99
CA HIS A 48 -10.99 -10.56 -3.26
C HIS A 48 -11.09 -9.33 -4.16
N THR A 49 -12.02 -8.43 -3.84
CA THR A 49 -12.13 -7.12 -4.49
C THR A 49 -11.55 -6.05 -3.60
N LEU A 50 -10.55 -5.30 -4.07
CA LEU A 50 -10.11 -4.09 -3.41
C LEU A 50 -11.08 -2.94 -3.73
N ALA A 51 -11.48 -2.19 -2.70
CA ALA A 51 -12.42 -1.10 -2.82
C ALA A 51 -12.04 0.10 -1.94
N VAL A 52 -12.57 1.26 -2.30
CA VAL A 52 -12.45 2.51 -1.53
C VAL A 52 -13.78 3.23 -1.55
N PRO A 53 -14.24 3.84 -0.44
CA PRO A 53 -15.37 4.75 -0.47
C PRO A 53 -15.11 5.93 -1.40
N GLN A 54 -16.14 6.45 -2.08
CA GLN A 54 -16.02 7.60 -2.96
C GLN A 54 -15.45 8.82 -2.22
N THR A 55 -15.88 9.05 -0.98
CA THR A 55 -15.35 10.15 -0.13
C THR A 55 -13.85 10.02 0.11
N VAL A 56 -13.36 8.80 0.40
CA VAL A 56 -11.93 8.49 0.58
C VAL A 56 -11.15 8.73 -0.72
N ALA A 57 -11.70 8.30 -1.86
CA ALA A 57 -11.08 8.56 -3.17
C ALA A 57 -10.95 10.06 -3.48
N ILE A 58 -11.99 10.85 -3.18
CA ILE A 58 -11.99 12.31 -3.36
C ILE A 58 -10.95 12.97 -2.44
N GLU A 59 -10.91 12.58 -1.17
CA GLU A 59 -9.94 13.08 -0.19
C GLU A 59 -8.51 12.80 -0.65
N HIS A 60 -8.21 11.55 -0.99
CA HIS A 60 -6.89 11.11 -1.46
C HIS A 60 -6.41 11.90 -2.69
N LEU A 61 -7.28 12.09 -3.68
CA LEU A 61 -6.95 12.86 -4.89
C LEU A 61 -6.75 14.35 -4.59
N THR A 62 -7.50 14.90 -3.65
CA THR A 62 -7.37 16.31 -3.23
C THR A 62 -6.05 16.54 -2.50
N HIS A 63 -5.69 15.64 -1.57
CA HIS A 63 -4.42 15.71 -0.86
C HIS A 63 -3.24 15.70 -1.84
N HIS A 64 -3.21 14.75 -2.78
CA HIS A 64 -2.11 14.67 -3.74
C HIS A 64 -2.05 15.83 -4.74
N ARG A 65 -3.19 16.42 -5.12
CA ARG A 65 -3.18 17.67 -5.93
C ARG A 65 -2.47 18.80 -5.19
N PHE A 66 -2.65 18.88 -3.88
CA PHE A 66 -2.01 19.89 -3.04
C PHE A 66 -0.50 19.61 -2.88
N GLU A 67 -0.10 18.38 -2.59
CA GLU A 67 1.32 18.00 -2.47
C GLU A 67 2.10 18.16 -3.79
N ALA A 68 1.52 17.74 -4.91
CA ALA A 68 2.17 17.82 -6.22
C ALA A 68 2.48 19.27 -6.63
N ARG A 69 1.64 20.23 -6.21
CA ARG A 69 1.90 21.66 -6.39
C ARG A 69 3.14 22.15 -5.64
N GLN A 70 3.49 21.50 -4.52
CA GLN A 70 4.61 21.94 -3.68
C GLN A 70 5.95 21.30 -4.06
N LEU A 71 5.97 20.05 -4.58
CA LEU A 71 7.16 19.22 -4.51
C LEU A 71 7.87 18.86 -5.83
N THR A 72 7.25 18.91 -7.01
CA THR A 72 7.77 18.09 -8.14
C THR A 72 8.06 18.76 -9.48
N GLY A 73 7.75 20.04 -9.72
CA GLY A 73 8.02 20.68 -11.02
C GLY A 73 7.34 20.02 -12.25
N ARG A 74 6.62 18.90 -12.04
CA ARG A 74 5.71 18.26 -12.98
C ARG A 74 4.35 18.96 -12.91
N SER A 75 3.60 18.95 -14.02
CA SER A 75 2.24 19.48 -14.01
C SER A 75 1.41 18.76 -12.93
N PRO A 76 0.89 19.48 -11.91
CA PRO A 76 0.06 18.88 -10.87
C PRO A 76 -1.19 18.17 -11.44
N GLN A 77 -1.63 18.59 -12.62
CA GLN A 77 -2.75 17.99 -13.34
C GLN A 77 -2.41 16.59 -13.88
N ASP A 78 -1.20 16.39 -14.41
CA ASP A 78 -0.78 15.06 -14.91
C ASP A 78 -0.61 14.05 -13.78
N ALA A 79 -0.03 14.48 -12.65
CA ALA A 79 0.10 13.64 -11.47
C ALA A 79 -1.27 13.23 -10.91
N ALA A 80 -2.20 14.19 -10.79
CA ALA A 80 -3.56 13.93 -10.33
C ALA A 80 -4.34 13.02 -11.29
N ARG A 81 -4.19 13.22 -12.61
CA ARG A 81 -4.82 12.38 -13.63
C ARG A 81 -4.33 10.93 -13.53
N ARG A 82 -3.01 10.70 -13.50
CA ARG A 82 -2.46 9.33 -13.37
C ARG A 82 -2.94 8.63 -12.11
N ARG A 83 -3.02 9.35 -10.99
CA ARG A 83 -3.48 8.77 -9.73
C ARG A 83 -4.98 8.48 -9.76
N HIS A 84 -5.78 9.34 -10.38
CA HIS A 84 -7.20 9.06 -10.64
C HIS A 84 -7.40 7.83 -11.53
N GLU A 85 -6.70 7.75 -12.67
CA GLU A 85 -6.73 6.59 -13.56
C GLU A 85 -6.31 5.30 -12.84
N ALA A 86 -5.24 5.34 -12.04
CA ALA A 86 -4.82 4.20 -11.23
C ALA A 86 -5.89 3.80 -10.20
N LEU A 87 -6.57 4.76 -9.57
CA LEU A 87 -7.57 4.47 -8.53
C LEU A 87 -8.73 3.69 -9.14
N HIS A 88 -9.22 4.11 -10.30
CA HIS A 88 -10.26 3.39 -11.04
C HIS A 88 -9.79 2.08 -11.65
N ALA A 89 -8.50 1.94 -11.97
CA ALA A 89 -7.95 0.71 -12.52
C ALA A 89 -7.80 -0.40 -11.47
N PHE A 90 -7.50 -0.04 -10.22
CA PHE A 90 -7.18 -1.01 -9.18
C PHE A 90 -8.23 -1.17 -8.07
N PHE A 91 -9.13 -0.20 -7.92
CA PHE A 91 -10.15 -0.22 -6.89
C PHE A 91 -11.56 -0.12 -7.47
N THR A 92 -12.47 -0.85 -6.85
CA THR A 92 -13.89 -0.52 -6.93
C THR A 92 -14.16 0.72 -6.08
N VAL A 93 -14.63 1.80 -6.69
CA VAL A 93 -15.08 2.98 -5.94
C VAL A 93 -16.52 2.75 -5.48
N LEU A 94 -16.74 2.68 -4.16
CA LEU A 94 -18.06 2.49 -3.59
C LEU A 94 -18.78 3.85 -3.53
N PRO A 95 -19.96 3.98 -4.17
CA PRO A 95 -20.66 5.26 -4.23
C PRO A 95 -21.13 5.69 -2.84
N THR A 96 -21.09 6.99 -2.58
CA THR A 96 -21.71 7.55 -1.37
C THR A 96 -23.23 7.37 -1.47
N PRO A 97 -23.89 6.74 -0.47
CA PRO A 97 -25.33 6.55 -0.52
C PRO A 97 -26.08 7.88 -0.42
N GLU A 98 -27.27 7.94 -1.01
CA GLU A 98 -28.17 9.09 -0.91
C GLU A 98 -28.53 9.37 0.57
N GLY A 99 -28.59 10.64 0.96
CA GLY A 99 -28.87 11.05 2.34
C GLY A 99 -27.68 10.93 3.32
N ALA A 100 -26.52 10.43 2.88
CA ALA A 100 -25.38 10.23 3.77
C ALA A 100 -24.78 11.53 4.33
N ALA A 101 -24.83 12.61 3.55
CA ALA A 101 -24.31 13.91 3.99
C ALA A 101 -25.22 14.52 5.08
N GLU A 102 -26.53 14.43 4.89
CA GLU A 102 -27.55 14.88 5.84
C GLU A 102 -27.46 14.09 7.15
N GLU A 103 -27.42 12.76 7.08
CA GLU A 103 -27.26 11.91 8.28
C GLU A 103 -25.92 12.18 8.97
N ALA A 104 -24.85 12.48 8.23
CA ALA A 104 -23.57 12.85 8.82
C ALA A 104 -23.65 14.15 9.64
N LEU A 105 -24.35 15.17 9.13
CA LEU A 105 -24.60 16.41 9.87
C LEU A 105 -25.45 16.15 11.13
N ASP A 106 -26.50 15.33 11.02
CA ASP A 106 -27.33 14.95 12.15
C ASP A 106 -26.55 14.17 13.22
N ARG A 107 -25.61 13.31 12.81
CA ARG A 107 -24.72 12.60 13.75
C ARG A 107 -23.75 13.52 14.45
N VAL A 108 -23.16 14.49 13.76
CA VAL A 108 -22.30 15.50 14.41
C VAL A 108 -23.10 16.29 15.44
N ALA A 109 -24.30 16.76 15.08
CA ALA A 109 -25.18 17.50 15.98
C ALA A 109 -25.57 16.67 17.22
N ALA A 110 -25.89 15.38 17.01
CA ALA A 110 -26.23 14.44 18.07
C ALA A 110 -25.00 13.82 18.77
N ARG A 111 -23.77 14.14 18.34
CA ARG A 111 -22.50 13.56 18.79
C ARG A 111 -22.49 12.02 18.77
N ARG A 112 -23.12 11.42 17.74
CA ARG A 112 -23.18 9.98 17.51
C ARG A 112 -21.92 9.51 16.80
N ILE A 113 -21.45 8.31 17.13
CA ILE A 113 -20.29 7.68 16.50
C ILE A 113 -20.61 7.35 15.01
N PRO A 114 -19.63 7.46 14.10
CA PRO A 114 -18.22 7.84 14.32
C PRO A 114 -17.98 9.35 14.46
N ALA A 115 -19.00 10.21 14.30
CA ALA A 115 -18.90 11.67 14.36
C ALA A 115 -18.67 12.28 15.76
N ARG A 116 -18.07 11.56 16.71
CA ARG A 116 -17.94 12.06 18.09
C ARG A 116 -16.87 13.14 18.18
N ALA A 117 -17.27 14.41 18.10
CA ALA A 117 -16.39 15.55 18.31
C ALA A 117 -15.90 15.59 19.78
N VAL A 118 -14.66 15.17 20.02
CA VAL A 118 -13.93 15.49 21.25
C VAL A 118 -12.81 16.46 20.88
N SER A 119 -13.13 17.76 20.86
CA SER A 119 -12.13 18.82 20.86
C SER A 119 -11.98 19.31 22.30
N VAL A 120 -10.94 18.84 23.00
CA VAL A 120 -10.55 19.40 24.31
C VAL A 120 -9.75 20.70 24.11
N ASP A 121 -9.13 20.88 22.94
CA ASP A 121 -8.12 21.91 22.69
C ASP A 121 -8.43 22.81 21.48
N GLY A 122 -9.66 23.32 21.37
CA GLY A 122 -9.98 24.47 20.50
C GLY A 122 -10.00 24.24 18.98
N ASP A 123 -9.71 23.04 18.47
CA ASP A 123 -9.78 22.71 17.04
C ASP A 123 -11.15 22.09 16.65
N GLY A 124 -12.24 22.76 17.03
CA GLY A 124 -13.62 22.25 16.86
C GLY A 124 -14.00 21.96 15.41
N GLY A 125 -13.62 22.85 14.47
CA GLY A 125 -13.99 22.70 13.06
C GLY A 125 -13.34 21.51 12.36
N LYS A 126 -12.09 21.16 12.72
CA LYS A 126 -11.47 19.94 12.17
C LYS A 126 -12.08 18.68 12.75
N ALA A 127 -12.38 18.64 14.05
CA ALA A 127 -13.02 17.49 14.67
C ALA A 127 -14.40 17.20 14.04
N GLU A 128 -15.17 18.25 13.74
CA GLU A 128 -16.46 18.13 13.03
C GLU A 128 -16.29 17.60 11.61
N ALA A 129 -15.33 18.13 10.84
CA ALA A 129 -15.07 17.67 9.47
C ALA A 129 -14.66 16.20 9.39
N HIS A 130 -13.82 15.71 10.32
CA HIS A 130 -13.46 14.29 10.41
C HIS A 130 -14.69 13.44 10.73
N GLY A 131 -15.52 13.90 11.67
CA GLY A 131 -16.74 13.18 12.05
C GLY A 131 -17.76 13.03 10.92
N ILE A 132 -17.91 14.06 10.08
CA ILE A 132 -18.76 13.99 8.88
C ILE A 132 -18.21 12.93 7.91
N ARG A 133 -16.92 13.01 7.59
CA ARG A 133 -16.25 12.08 6.67
C ARG A 133 -16.43 10.64 7.14
N ASP A 134 -16.13 10.38 8.40
CA ASP A 134 -16.15 9.02 8.95
C ASP A 134 -17.57 8.46 8.96
N THR A 135 -18.58 9.30 9.19
CA THR A 135 -19.99 8.88 9.08
C THR A 135 -20.35 8.50 7.66
N VAL A 136 -19.96 9.31 6.67
CA VAL A 136 -20.21 8.98 5.26
C VAL A 136 -19.51 7.68 4.88
N VAL A 137 -18.29 7.44 5.35
CA VAL A 137 -17.59 6.16 5.18
C VAL A 137 -18.39 5.01 5.79
N TRP A 138 -18.80 5.11 7.06
CA TRP A 138 -19.59 4.09 7.74
C TRP A 138 -20.88 3.73 6.97
N LEU A 139 -21.65 4.73 6.55
CA LEU A 139 -22.88 4.52 5.79
C LEU A 139 -22.62 3.88 4.42
N THR A 140 -21.49 4.22 3.79
CA THR A 140 -21.04 3.59 2.54
C THR A 140 -20.71 2.11 2.74
N LEU A 141 -20.08 1.73 3.87
CA LEU A 141 -19.81 0.32 4.19
C LEU A 141 -21.11 -0.47 4.36
N LEU A 142 -22.08 0.08 5.09
CA LEU A 142 -23.39 -0.55 5.28
C LEU A 142 -24.12 -0.75 3.95
N ALA A 143 -24.20 0.30 3.12
CA ALA A 143 -24.85 0.23 1.81
C ALA A 143 -24.15 -0.77 0.86
N ALA A 144 -22.82 -0.77 0.82
CA ALA A 144 -22.06 -1.72 0.00
C ALA A 144 -22.25 -3.17 0.46
N PHE A 145 -22.39 -3.39 1.77
CA PHE A 145 -22.67 -4.70 2.33
C PHE A 145 -24.11 -5.16 1.99
N GLU A 146 -25.11 -4.27 2.09
CA GLU A 146 -26.49 -4.55 1.72
C GLU A 146 -26.63 -5.01 0.27
N ASP A 147 -25.98 -4.27 -0.65
CA ASP A 147 -26.02 -4.50 -2.10
C ASP A 147 -25.37 -5.84 -2.50
N ARG A 148 -24.20 -6.13 -1.93
CA ARG A 148 -23.37 -7.26 -2.39
C ARG A 148 -23.54 -8.54 -1.59
N ASN A 149 -24.02 -8.42 -0.35
CA ASN A 149 -24.21 -9.54 0.58
C ASN A 149 -23.00 -10.49 0.67
N GLN A 150 -21.79 -9.91 0.73
CA GLN A 150 -20.52 -10.64 0.80
C GLN A 150 -19.69 -10.17 1.99
N MET A 151 -18.72 -10.99 2.43
CA MET A 151 -17.77 -10.62 3.48
C MET A 151 -17.10 -9.28 3.15
N LEU A 152 -17.13 -8.33 4.09
CA LEU A 152 -16.54 -7.01 3.96
C LEU A 152 -15.55 -6.77 5.10
N TRP A 153 -14.29 -6.57 4.74
CA TRP A 153 -13.23 -6.15 5.66
C TRP A 153 -12.91 -4.68 5.45
N PHE A 154 -13.22 -3.85 6.44
CA PHE A 154 -12.82 -2.45 6.45
C PHE A 154 -11.46 -2.30 7.16
N LEU A 155 -10.50 -1.69 6.47
CA LEU A 155 -9.16 -1.43 6.98
C LEU A 155 -9.06 0.05 7.33
N SER A 156 -8.91 0.36 8.61
CA SER A 156 -8.73 1.73 9.09
C SER A 156 -7.96 1.72 10.40
N GLY A 157 -6.99 2.63 10.54
CA GLY A 157 -6.31 2.91 11.79
C GLY A 157 -7.08 3.88 12.70
N ASN A 158 -8.21 4.42 12.22
CA ASN A 158 -8.98 5.42 12.92
C ASN A 158 -9.73 4.81 14.12
N GLN A 159 -9.52 5.41 15.29
CA GLN A 159 -10.11 4.95 16.55
C GLN A 159 -11.62 5.26 16.63
N ASP A 160 -12.12 6.19 15.82
CA ASP A 160 -13.53 6.58 15.83
C ASP A 160 -14.46 5.45 15.35
N PHE A 161 -13.94 4.49 14.57
CA PHE A 161 -14.68 3.28 14.21
C PHE A 161 -14.55 2.15 15.23
N ALA A 162 -13.55 2.19 16.12
CA ALA A 162 -13.06 1.02 16.82
C ALA A 162 -13.24 1.09 18.35
N ALA A 163 -13.74 0.01 18.94
CA ALA A 163 -13.54 -0.28 20.35
C ALA A 163 -12.59 -1.47 20.49
N ARG A 164 -11.39 -1.23 21.04
CA ARG A 164 -10.31 -2.24 21.13
C ARG A 164 -9.88 -2.76 19.77
N SER A 165 -10.36 -3.91 19.32
CA SER A 165 -9.94 -4.60 18.08
C SER A 165 -11.09 -4.87 17.11
N ALA A 166 -12.29 -4.38 17.40
CA ALA A 166 -13.48 -4.54 16.58
C ALA A 166 -14.22 -3.20 16.44
N PHE A 167 -15.29 -3.16 15.65
CA PHE A 167 -16.16 -2.00 15.58
C PHE A 167 -16.66 -1.58 16.97
N HIS A 168 -16.86 -0.27 17.14
CA HIS A 168 -17.50 0.26 18.34
C HIS A 168 -18.87 -0.42 18.57
N PRO A 169 -19.26 -0.76 19.82
CA PRO A 169 -20.53 -1.43 20.10
C PRO A 169 -21.75 -0.77 19.47
N ASP A 170 -21.79 0.57 19.47
CA ASP A 170 -22.90 1.33 18.85
C ASP A 170 -22.97 1.11 17.33
N LEU A 171 -21.83 1.12 16.63
CA LEU A 171 -21.77 0.82 15.20
C LEU A 171 -22.14 -0.65 14.94
N ARG A 172 -21.73 -1.55 15.84
CA ARG A 172 -22.08 -2.96 15.76
C ARG A 172 -23.59 -3.17 15.90
N ALA A 173 -24.21 -2.54 16.89
CA ALA A 173 -25.65 -2.60 17.11
C ALA A 173 -26.43 -2.00 15.92
N GLU A 174 -25.94 -0.92 15.33
CA GLU A 174 -26.52 -0.35 14.11
C GLU A 174 -26.45 -1.32 12.94
N ALA A 175 -25.29 -1.95 12.71
CA ALA A 175 -25.13 -2.96 11.67
C ALA A 175 -26.07 -4.16 11.90
N GLU A 176 -26.23 -4.60 13.14
CA GLU A 176 -27.16 -5.68 13.52
C GLU A 176 -28.62 -5.30 13.27
N GLN A 177 -29.02 -4.08 13.63
CA GLN A 177 -30.37 -3.57 13.41
C GLN A 177 -30.71 -3.49 11.91
N ARG A 178 -29.75 -3.04 11.09
CA ARG A 178 -29.97 -2.78 9.67
C ARG A 178 -29.81 -4.03 8.80
N LEU A 179 -28.81 -4.86 9.10
CA LEU A 179 -28.44 -6.02 8.27
C LEU A 179 -28.98 -7.34 8.83
N GLY A 180 -29.33 -7.38 10.11
CA GLY A 180 -29.61 -8.59 10.88
C GLY A 180 -28.38 -9.12 11.63
N THR A 181 -28.60 -9.80 12.74
CA THR A 181 -27.54 -10.31 13.64
C THR A 181 -26.54 -11.22 12.92
N ASP A 182 -27.02 -12.20 12.15
CA ASP A 182 -26.13 -13.15 11.47
C ASP A 182 -25.36 -12.50 10.32
N ARG A 183 -26.03 -11.66 9.52
CA ARG A 183 -25.41 -11.02 8.35
C ARG A 183 -24.36 -9.99 8.75
N SER A 184 -24.63 -9.20 9.77
CA SER A 184 -23.67 -8.19 10.25
C SER A 184 -22.33 -8.82 10.70
N LEU A 185 -22.26 -10.11 11.06
CA LEU A 185 -20.99 -10.78 11.42
C LEU A 185 -19.98 -10.83 10.28
N PHE A 186 -20.44 -10.69 9.02
CA PHE A 186 -19.59 -10.62 7.83
C PHE A 186 -19.11 -9.18 7.53
N LEU A 187 -19.46 -8.20 8.35
CA LEU A 187 -18.90 -6.86 8.32
C LEU A 187 -17.84 -6.74 9.42
N GLY A 188 -16.57 -6.80 9.02
CA GLY A 188 -15.43 -6.83 9.93
C GLY A 188 -14.54 -5.59 9.84
N LEU A 189 -13.93 -5.22 10.97
CA LEU A 189 -12.91 -4.17 11.07
C LEU A 189 -11.53 -4.78 11.27
N MET A 190 -10.56 -4.33 10.49
CA MET A 190 -9.14 -4.59 10.70
C MET A 190 -8.46 -3.32 11.21
N LYS A 191 -8.46 -3.13 12.54
CA LYS A 191 -7.94 -1.92 13.18
C LYS A 191 -6.45 -1.67 12.94
N ASP A 192 -5.63 -2.73 12.93
CA ASP A 192 -4.20 -2.57 12.60
C ASP A 192 -4.00 -2.48 11.07
N GLY A 193 -5.09 -2.33 10.30
CA GLY A 193 -5.10 -2.13 8.87
C GLY A 193 -4.39 -3.24 8.11
N ILE A 194 -3.51 -2.83 7.21
CA ILE A 194 -2.78 -3.71 6.30
C ILE A 194 -1.85 -4.68 7.02
N PRO A 195 -1.11 -4.29 8.06
CA PRO A 195 -0.41 -5.26 8.91
C PRO A 195 -1.29 -6.41 9.44
N ALA A 196 -2.53 -6.14 9.87
CA ALA A 196 -3.46 -7.20 10.29
C ALA A 196 -3.89 -8.07 9.11
N LEU A 197 -4.21 -7.46 7.96
CA LEU A 197 -4.57 -8.20 6.75
C LEU A 197 -3.45 -9.12 6.28
N LEU A 198 -2.21 -8.63 6.26
CA LEU A 198 -1.05 -9.42 5.86
C LEU A 198 -0.74 -10.55 6.84
N LYS A 199 -0.95 -10.34 8.15
CA LYS A 199 -0.85 -11.43 9.14
C LYS A 199 -1.95 -12.49 8.96
N ARG A 200 -3.14 -12.08 8.49
CA ARG A 200 -4.25 -12.99 8.21
C ARG A 200 -3.99 -13.81 6.95
N TRP A 201 -3.39 -13.20 5.93
CA TRP A 201 -3.10 -13.85 4.65
C TRP A 201 -1.81 -14.65 4.65
N GLY A 202 -0.84 -14.28 5.48
CA GLY A 202 0.49 -14.83 5.38
C GLY A 202 1.26 -14.89 6.67
N THR A 203 2.36 -15.63 6.61
CA THR A 203 3.33 -15.75 7.69
C THR A 203 4.52 -14.88 7.38
N LYS A 204 4.97 -14.11 8.36
CA LYS A 204 6.23 -13.38 8.25
C LYS A 204 7.40 -14.38 8.33
N VAL A 205 8.26 -14.38 7.33
CA VAL A 205 9.41 -15.28 7.23
C VAL A 205 10.69 -14.46 7.16
N THR A 206 11.74 -14.97 7.81
CA THR A 206 13.10 -14.41 7.68
C THR A 206 13.85 -15.23 6.65
N LEU A 207 14.31 -14.57 5.57
CA LEU A 207 15.15 -15.24 4.57
C LEU A 207 16.62 -15.21 4.98
N SER A 208 17.36 -16.27 4.64
CA SER A 208 18.80 -16.26 4.81
C SER A 208 19.44 -15.23 3.84
N ALA A 209 20.56 -14.65 4.24
CA ALA A 209 21.30 -13.72 3.37
C ALA A 209 21.75 -14.41 2.07
N LYS A 210 22.03 -15.73 2.12
CA LYS A 210 22.43 -16.52 0.94
C LYS A 210 21.28 -16.62 -0.06
N ASP A 211 20.09 -16.97 0.41
CA ASP A 211 18.89 -17.14 -0.42
C ASP A 211 18.48 -15.82 -1.07
N LEU A 212 18.47 -14.74 -0.28
CA LEU A 212 18.16 -13.42 -0.82
C LEU A 212 19.17 -12.98 -1.88
N ASN A 213 20.47 -13.23 -1.65
CA ASN A 213 21.52 -12.91 -2.63
C ASN A 213 21.34 -13.68 -3.94
N LEU A 214 20.87 -14.92 -3.91
CA LEU A 214 20.56 -15.69 -5.12
C LEU A 214 19.38 -15.07 -5.88
N LEU A 215 18.32 -14.69 -5.17
CA LEU A 215 17.11 -14.11 -5.77
C LEU A 215 17.39 -12.76 -6.43
N VAL A 216 18.07 -11.85 -5.73
CA VAL A 216 18.33 -10.47 -6.23
C VAL A 216 19.35 -10.42 -7.37
N ARG A 217 20.16 -11.47 -7.52
CA ARG A 217 21.12 -11.63 -8.62
C ARG A 217 20.56 -12.40 -9.81
N SER A 218 19.32 -12.88 -9.72
CA SER A 218 18.68 -13.55 -10.85
C SER A 218 18.59 -12.63 -12.07
N ASP A 219 18.67 -13.22 -13.27
CA ASP A 219 18.62 -12.47 -14.52
C ASP A 219 17.32 -11.64 -14.63
N SER A 220 16.20 -12.19 -14.16
CA SER A 220 14.90 -11.49 -14.12
C SER A 220 14.97 -10.15 -13.38
N VAL A 221 15.66 -10.11 -12.22
CA VAL A 221 15.83 -8.88 -11.44
C VAL A 221 16.73 -7.89 -12.15
N VAL A 222 17.88 -8.36 -12.67
CA VAL A 222 18.84 -7.52 -13.38
C VAL A 222 18.21 -6.89 -14.62
N GLN A 223 17.46 -7.67 -15.41
CA GLN A 223 16.81 -7.18 -16.62
C GLN A 223 15.71 -6.16 -16.31
N GLN A 224 14.87 -6.42 -15.31
CA GLN A 224 13.79 -5.50 -14.96
C GLN A 224 14.33 -4.17 -14.42
N VAL A 225 15.35 -4.23 -13.56
CA VAL A 225 16.03 -3.03 -13.04
C VAL A 225 16.68 -2.24 -14.17
N ARG A 226 17.38 -2.92 -15.09
CA ARG A 226 17.98 -2.28 -16.26
C ARG A 226 16.93 -1.57 -17.11
N ALA A 227 15.83 -2.26 -17.44
CA ALA A 227 14.76 -1.70 -18.26
C ALA A 227 14.18 -0.41 -17.66
N VAL A 228 14.03 -0.32 -16.33
CA VAL A 228 13.55 0.88 -15.64
C VAL A 228 14.58 2.00 -15.66
N ILE A 229 15.86 1.69 -15.44
CA ILE A 229 16.94 2.70 -15.42
C ILE A 229 17.18 3.29 -16.82
N THR A 230 17.16 2.44 -17.86
CA THR A 230 17.45 2.83 -19.24
C THR A 230 16.20 3.19 -20.05
N GLY A 231 15.02 3.13 -19.43
CA GLY A 231 13.73 3.36 -20.09
C GLY A 231 13.54 4.81 -20.57
N PRO A 232 12.48 5.06 -21.35
CA PRO A 232 12.22 6.38 -21.94
C PRO A 232 11.91 7.46 -20.90
N VAL A 233 11.32 7.09 -19.77
CA VAL A 233 11.13 7.98 -18.61
C VAL A 233 12.20 7.64 -17.59
N ARG A 234 13.30 8.41 -17.59
CA ARG A 234 14.39 8.17 -16.65
C ARG A 234 14.01 8.66 -15.24
N PRO A 235 14.19 7.83 -14.20
CA PRO A 235 13.98 8.24 -12.82
C PRO A 235 15.18 9.02 -12.24
N LEU A 236 16.27 9.16 -13.00
CA LEU A 236 17.52 9.79 -12.58
C LEU A 236 17.59 11.25 -13.04
N ALA A 237 18.39 12.06 -12.35
CA ALA A 237 18.65 13.44 -12.76
C ALA A 237 19.20 13.48 -14.21
N PRO A 238 18.87 14.52 -15.02
CA PRO A 238 19.32 14.62 -16.41
C PRO A 238 20.84 14.51 -16.56
N ASP A 239 21.57 15.06 -15.59
CA ASP A 239 23.03 15.13 -15.57
C ASP A 239 23.66 13.85 -14.97
N PHE A 240 22.85 12.92 -14.46
CA PHE A 240 23.39 11.64 -14.00
C PHE A 240 23.86 10.86 -15.22
N PRO A 241 25.13 10.41 -15.26
CA PRO A 241 25.65 9.70 -16.39
C PRO A 241 24.77 8.49 -16.64
N VAL A 242 24.24 8.39 -17.86
CA VAL A 242 23.57 7.17 -18.31
C VAL A 242 24.61 6.10 -18.07
N PRO A 243 24.33 5.05 -17.26
CA PRO A 243 25.16 3.88 -17.30
C PRO A 243 25.27 3.55 -18.78
N GLY A 244 26.47 3.61 -19.36
CA GLY A 244 26.66 3.16 -20.72
C GLY A 244 26.04 1.77 -20.83
N THR A 245 25.96 1.22 -22.03
CA THR A 245 25.57 -0.19 -22.25
C THR A 245 26.34 -1.24 -21.40
N GLY A 246 27.29 -0.82 -20.57
CA GLY A 246 27.93 -1.57 -19.52
C GLY A 246 26.99 -2.20 -18.46
N LEU A 247 27.56 -3.20 -17.80
CA LEU A 247 26.87 -4.09 -16.88
C LEU A 247 26.53 -3.33 -15.57
N LEU A 248 25.24 -3.27 -15.20
CA LEU A 248 24.86 -3.04 -13.81
C LEU A 248 25.36 -4.22 -12.99
N THR A 249 26.29 -3.96 -12.07
CA THR A 249 26.81 -5.00 -11.18
C THR A 249 26.16 -4.86 -9.82
N PHE A 250 25.68 -5.98 -9.28
CA PHE A 250 25.16 -6.04 -7.93
C PHE A 250 26.29 -5.72 -6.95
N ASP A 251 26.08 -4.73 -6.08
CA ASP A 251 27.07 -4.28 -5.11
C ASP A 251 26.68 -4.66 -3.67
N GLY A 252 25.38 -4.67 -3.35
CA GLY A 252 24.93 -5.15 -2.04
C GLY A 252 23.45 -4.95 -1.77
N LEU A 253 23.01 -5.50 -0.63
CA LEU A 253 21.66 -5.33 -0.09
C LEU A 253 21.68 -4.31 1.05
N LEU A 254 20.64 -3.48 1.11
CA LEU A 254 20.39 -2.56 2.22
C LEU A 254 19.08 -2.92 2.93
N GLY A 255 19.09 -2.95 4.26
CA GLY A 255 17.90 -3.14 5.08
C GLY A 255 17.73 -4.56 5.64
N ARG A 256 16.54 -4.83 6.22
CA ARG A 256 16.24 -6.09 6.92
C ARG A 256 15.74 -7.18 5.95
N LEU A 257 16.10 -8.43 6.24
CA LEU A 257 15.78 -9.65 5.48
C LEU A 257 14.37 -10.18 5.78
N LEU A 258 13.34 -9.36 5.58
CA LEU A 258 11.96 -9.74 5.86
C LEU A 258 11.23 -10.13 4.57
N ALA A 259 10.55 -11.27 4.61
CA ALA A 259 9.63 -11.72 3.57
C ALA A 259 8.26 -12.05 4.18
N TYR A 260 7.24 -12.06 3.34
CA TYR A 260 5.90 -12.51 3.70
C TYR A 260 5.56 -13.71 2.83
N GLN A 261 5.33 -14.87 3.45
CA GLN A 261 4.83 -16.05 2.77
C GLN A 261 3.31 -16.01 2.75
N VAL A 262 2.72 -15.99 1.57
CA VAL A 262 1.29 -16.12 1.33
C VAL A 262 1.10 -17.30 0.38
N ASP A 263 0.44 -18.35 0.85
CA ASP A 263 0.32 -19.64 0.15
C ASP A 263 1.71 -20.19 -0.31
N ASP A 264 1.86 -20.41 -1.62
CA ASP A 264 3.07 -20.90 -2.28
C ASP A 264 4.01 -19.77 -2.75
N ARG A 265 3.75 -18.53 -2.34
CA ARG A 265 4.50 -17.33 -2.74
C ARG A 265 5.17 -16.65 -1.56
N LEU A 266 6.36 -16.13 -1.82
CA LEU A 266 7.15 -15.26 -0.95
C LEU A 266 7.22 -13.88 -1.57
N TRP A 267 6.79 -12.89 -0.79
CA TRP A 267 6.87 -11.48 -1.12
C TRP A 267 8.07 -10.86 -0.40
N VAL A 268 9.06 -10.43 -1.18
CA VAL A 268 10.36 -9.99 -0.66
C VAL A 268 10.61 -8.53 -1.02
N PRO A 269 10.25 -7.58 -0.15
CA PRO A 269 10.66 -6.20 -0.32
C PRO A 269 12.16 -6.08 -0.02
N CYS A 270 12.94 -5.58 -0.97
CA CYS A 270 14.36 -5.36 -0.77
C CYS A 270 14.86 -4.06 -1.40
N ARG A 271 15.94 -3.53 -0.83
CA ARG A 271 16.67 -2.38 -1.38
C ARG A 271 18.02 -2.87 -1.86
N ILE A 272 18.28 -2.71 -3.15
CA ILE A 272 19.47 -3.21 -3.82
C ILE A 272 20.34 -2.02 -4.22
N ARG A 273 21.63 -2.13 -3.94
CA ARG A 273 22.67 -1.22 -4.41
C ARG A 273 23.32 -1.81 -5.65
N TRP A 274 23.32 -1.03 -6.71
CA TRP A 274 23.95 -1.35 -8.00
C TRP A 274 25.11 -0.41 -8.25
N ARG A 275 26.16 -0.94 -8.85
CA ARG A 275 27.27 -0.18 -9.39
C ARG A 275 27.12 -0.11 -10.89
N ALA A 276 27.06 1.11 -11.42
CA ALA A 276 27.11 1.35 -12.86
C ALA A 276 28.56 1.23 -13.33
N CYS A 277 28.89 0.21 -14.12
CA CYS A 277 30.21 0.09 -14.74
C CYS A 277 30.16 0.80 -16.10
N GLY A 278 30.72 2.00 -16.17
CA GLY A 278 30.80 2.81 -17.39
C GLY A 278 31.68 4.02 -17.18
N GLU A 279 32.85 3.96 -17.82
CA GLU A 279 33.90 4.98 -17.97
C GLU A 279 34.79 5.31 -16.77
N GLU A 280 36.03 5.59 -17.15
CA GLU A 280 37.27 5.53 -16.36
C GLU A 280 37.23 6.33 -15.07
N HIS A 281 38.15 5.95 -14.16
CA HIS A 281 38.45 6.61 -12.90
C HIS A 281 38.71 8.11 -13.07
N THR A 282 37.68 8.92 -13.19
CA THR A 282 37.77 10.38 -13.25
C THR A 282 37.45 10.95 -11.87
N ARG A 283 38.42 10.81 -10.96
CA ARG A 283 38.65 11.63 -9.73
C ARG A 283 37.50 11.89 -8.74
N SER A 284 36.28 11.42 -8.99
CA SER A 284 35.10 11.58 -8.15
C SER A 284 34.48 10.20 -7.99
N GLY A 285 34.31 9.74 -6.74
CA GLY A 285 34.04 8.34 -6.41
C GLY A 285 32.88 7.67 -7.16
N SER A 286 32.89 6.34 -7.18
CA SER A 286 31.88 5.53 -7.89
C SER A 286 30.45 5.97 -7.56
N SER A 287 29.67 6.28 -8.60
CA SER A 287 28.24 6.58 -8.47
C SER A 287 27.45 5.29 -8.27
N PHE A 288 26.60 5.25 -7.24
CA PHE A 288 25.74 4.10 -6.97
C PHE A 288 24.30 4.40 -7.37
N ILE A 289 23.64 3.39 -7.94
CA ILE A 289 22.21 3.40 -8.18
C ILE A 289 21.56 2.53 -7.11
N MET A 290 20.60 3.11 -6.41
CA MET A 290 19.81 2.44 -5.39
C MET A 290 18.44 2.13 -5.96
N THR A 291 18.03 0.87 -5.95
CA THR A 291 16.67 0.48 -6.34
C THR A 291 15.92 -0.13 -5.18
N ARG A 292 14.66 0.27 -4.98
CA ARG A 292 13.73 -0.48 -4.14
C ARG A 292 12.94 -1.41 -5.05
N VAL A 293 12.95 -2.70 -4.75
CA VAL A 293 12.21 -3.70 -5.53
C VAL A 293 11.34 -4.55 -4.62
N LEU A 294 10.22 -5.01 -5.15
CA LEU A 294 9.41 -6.08 -4.59
C LEU A 294 9.60 -7.30 -5.47
N LEU A 295 10.07 -8.40 -4.88
CA LEU A 295 10.15 -9.68 -5.55
C LEU A 295 8.95 -10.54 -5.18
N GLU A 296 8.39 -11.20 -6.18
CA GLU A 296 7.47 -12.31 -6.02
C GLU A 296 8.24 -13.59 -6.33
N VAL A 297 8.26 -14.53 -5.38
CA VAL A 297 9.14 -15.70 -5.40
C VAL A 297 8.33 -16.96 -5.08
N GLY A 298 8.50 -18.04 -5.83
CA GLY A 298 7.91 -19.34 -5.47
C GLY A 298 8.55 -19.89 -4.19
N VAL A 299 7.81 -20.58 -3.33
CA VAL A 299 8.41 -21.20 -2.13
C VAL A 299 9.26 -22.41 -2.53
N GLU A 300 8.75 -23.26 -3.43
CA GLU A 300 9.44 -24.46 -3.88
C GLU A 300 9.09 -24.77 -5.35
N PRO A 301 10.04 -24.67 -6.29
CA PRO A 301 11.41 -24.17 -6.11
C PRO A 301 11.47 -22.66 -5.87
N MET A 302 12.51 -22.20 -5.16
CA MET A 302 12.72 -20.80 -4.82
C MET A 302 13.20 -19.96 -6.02
N LEU A 303 12.25 -19.61 -6.90
CA LEU A 303 12.48 -18.90 -8.15
C LEU A 303 11.73 -17.57 -8.19
N VAL A 304 12.32 -16.54 -8.80
CA VAL A 304 11.67 -15.24 -9.01
C VAL A 304 10.59 -15.38 -10.08
N LEU A 305 9.33 -15.19 -9.68
CA LEU A 305 8.14 -15.21 -10.52
C LEU A 305 7.84 -13.82 -11.10
N GLY A 306 8.17 -12.76 -10.34
CA GLY A 306 7.89 -11.38 -10.73
C GLY A 306 8.80 -10.37 -10.03
N VAL A 307 9.07 -9.25 -10.71
CA VAL A 307 9.90 -8.15 -10.20
C VAL A 307 9.18 -6.84 -10.43
N THR A 308 8.93 -6.10 -9.35
CA THR A 308 8.43 -4.73 -9.44
C THR A 308 9.48 -3.76 -8.91
N VAL A 309 9.95 -2.83 -9.74
CA VAL A 309 10.84 -1.74 -9.31
C VAL A 309 9.95 -0.60 -8.81
N LEU A 310 10.08 -0.29 -7.53
CA LEU A 310 9.24 0.68 -6.82
C LEU A 310 9.82 2.09 -6.90
N ASP A 311 11.14 2.18 -6.83
CA ASP A 311 11.86 3.45 -6.80
C ASP A 311 13.31 3.25 -7.27
N VAL A 312 13.86 4.29 -7.88
CA VAL A 312 15.26 4.37 -8.30
C VAL A 312 15.82 5.71 -7.84
N SER A 313 16.86 5.66 -7.02
CA SER A 313 17.57 6.84 -6.51
C SER A 313 19.07 6.70 -6.73
N THR A 314 19.80 7.80 -6.60
CA THR A 314 21.26 7.83 -6.63
C THR A 314 21.79 8.02 -5.21
N ALA A 315 22.93 7.43 -4.91
CA ALA A 315 23.70 7.77 -3.72
C ALA A 315 25.05 8.31 -4.18
N GLY A 316 25.43 9.51 -3.71
CA GLY A 316 26.78 10.01 -3.88
C GLY A 316 27.80 9.07 -3.20
N PRO A 317 29.07 9.09 -3.61
CA PRO A 317 30.11 8.37 -2.89
C PRO A 317 30.09 8.80 -1.41
N PRO A 318 30.34 7.89 -0.46
CA PRO A 318 30.45 8.28 0.94
C PRO A 318 31.48 9.41 1.04
N ALA A 319 31.10 10.52 1.67
CA ALA A 319 32.02 11.62 1.92
C ALA A 319 33.28 11.02 2.55
N ALA A 320 34.43 11.21 1.90
CA ALA A 320 35.70 10.76 2.43
C ALA A 320 35.80 11.30 3.86
N ARG A 321 35.74 10.41 4.86
CA ARG A 321 36.14 10.78 6.21
C ARG A 321 37.57 11.27 6.07
N GLY A 322 37.77 12.58 6.19
CA GLY A 322 39.08 13.18 6.20
C GLY A 322 39.91 12.45 7.24
N ARG A 323 40.95 11.75 6.78
CA ARG A 323 42.10 11.44 7.61
C ARG A 323 42.69 12.78 8.00
N TYR A 324 42.32 13.28 9.17
CA TYR A 324 43.23 14.11 9.94
C TYR A 324 44.06 13.14 10.77
N GLU A 325 45.14 12.65 10.14
CA GLU A 325 46.36 12.31 10.85
C GLU A 325 47.23 13.57 10.82
N THR A 326 47.29 14.26 11.95
CA THR A 326 48.50 14.76 12.66
C THR A 326 48.04 15.37 13.97
#